data_AF-A0A5A9X6P3-F1
#
_entry.id   AF-A0A5A9X6P3-F1
#
_cell.length_a   1.000
_cell.length_b   1.000
_cell.length_c   1.000
_cell.angle_alpha   90.00
_cell.angle_beta   90.00
_cell.angle_gamma   90.00
#
_symmetry.space_group_name_H-M   'P 1'
#
loop_
_entity.id
_entity.type
_entity.pdbx_description
1 polymer ?
#
loop_
_entity_poly.entity_id
_entity_poly.type
_entity_poly.pdbx_seq_one_letter_code
_entity_poly.pdbx_strand_id
1 'polypeptide(L)'
;MSEKMMKKGRVALTALLAAFAVAALTLWGCGDSGTKGYTDVTAQQAASITTTKTANAAIDPATLKQWMDEGKVNSSNAASLDRVVIVTVAPLANYAALHIPGAQLLNSASELSITRMEGVGTNTSEVLTGQLMDALVQRFGITKNTTVVFTVSKGQSLMNATRAYYTFRYWGFPRERLKVLNGGDDAWNDAATANSWSSDYALTATVPTITASTFSVRNFYTGSTSNFNVRYSIGDMLALVDKINSGTLKTDASGVSIIDARGGVSATTGVYIQNSIEDNYASYWTAATGKTGVLNSPSAQIAYLTAEGVTAAKKMNYVYCASGFRASVPFFVLDGMLTWPVTLYDGSWQQWQSYLSTATANKVAAVWQTDALTSGTTISRTFNGSGAALVAGTSITLDAASNAMYTSISDSRANQQLIEDKAYFTSGTSSSTTPSSGSGGGTGSGC
;
A
#
# COMPACT_ATOMS: atom_id res chain seq x y z
N MET A 1 22.91 23.95 71.87
CA MET A 1 23.13 22.59 71.33
C MET A 1 21.83 22.08 70.74
N SER A 2 21.70 21.78 69.46
CA SER A 2 22.38 22.25 68.26
C SER A 2 21.56 21.66 67.13
N GLU A 3 21.36 22.46 66.09
CA GLU A 3 21.01 22.24 64.68
C GLU A 3 21.36 20.87 64.02
N LYS A 4 21.86 19.88 64.75
CA LYS A 4 22.13 18.51 64.28
C LYS A 4 20.92 17.57 64.25
N MET A 5 19.78 17.92 64.85
CA MET A 5 18.56 17.08 64.79
C MET A 5 17.57 17.41 63.67
N MET A 6 17.62 18.62 63.08
CA MET A 6 16.75 18.97 61.94
C MET A 6 17.34 18.67 60.55
N LYS A 7 18.63 18.30 60.47
CA LYS A 7 19.27 17.87 59.20
C LYS A 7 19.10 16.37 58.90
N LYS A 8 18.77 15.53 59.90
CA LYS A 8 18.56 14.08 59.69
C LYS A 8 17.14 13.73 59.20
N GLY A 9 16.13 14.56 59.45
CA GLY A 9 14.77 14.36 58.96
C GLY A 9 14.55 14.72 57.48
N ARG A 10 15.37 15.63 56.92
CA ARG A 10 15.22 16.08 55.52
C ARG A 10 15.98 15.23 54.49
N VAL A 11 17.01 14.48 54.92
CA VAL A 11 17.75 13.53 54.06
C VAL A 11 17.02 12.18 53.96
N ALA A 12 16.31 11.77 55.02
CA ALA A 12 15.50 10.54 54.99
C ALA A 12 14.25 10.67 54.10
N LEU A 13 13.66 11.87 54.01
CA LEU A 13 12.46 12.11 53.17
C LEU A 13 12.81 12.28 51.68
N THR A 14 13.99 12.79 51.34
CA THR A 14 14.47 12.87 49.95
C THR A 14 15.01 11.54 49.43
N ALA A 15 15.54 10.67 50.29
CA ALA A 15 15.93 9.30 49.91
C ALA A 15 14.71 8.37 49.66
N LEU A 16 13.61 8.54 50.40
CA LEU A 16 12.37 7.76 50.17
C LEU A 16 11.57 8.23 48.94
N LEU A 17 11.67 9.51 48.56
CA LEU A 17 11.08 10.03 47.31
C LEU A 17 11.95 9.73 46.08
N ALA A 18 13.26 9.57 46.23
CA ALA A 18 14.14 9.11 45.14
C ALA A 18 14.05 7.58 44.90
N ALA A 19 13.72 6.79 45.92
CA ALA A 19 13.52 5.34 45.77
C ALA A 19 12.17 4.95 45.13
N PHE A 20 11.18 5.85 45.12
CA PHE A 20 9.92 5.66 44.39
C PHE A 20 9.92 6.23 42.95
N ALA A 21 10.91 7.04 42.59
CA ALA A 21 11.05 7.62 41.25
C ALA A 21 11.88 6.77 40.27
N VAL A 22 12.48 5.65 40.73
CA VAL A 22 13.29 4.73 39.89
C VAL A 22 12.61 3.36 39.67
N ALA A 23 11.39 3.16 40.21
CA ALA A 23 10.60 1.94 40.01
C ALA A 23 9.26 2.18 39.29
N ALA A 24 9.14 3.28 38.53
CA ALA A 24 7.92 3.66 37.80
C ALA A 24 8.17 3.94 36.31
N LEU A 25 9.05 3.15 35.66
CA LEU A 25 9.35 3.26 34.23
C LEU A 25 9.31 1.90 33.48
N THR A 26 8.55 0.93 34.00
CA THR A 26 8.42 -0.41 33.39
C THR A 26 7.00 -0.99 33.35
N LEU A 27 5.96 -0.16 33.44
CA LEU A 27 4.57 -0.62 33.30
C LEU A 27 3.74 0.35 32.47
N TRP A 28 3.98 0.36 31.16
CA TRP A 28 2.95 0.64 30.15
C TRP A 28 3.14 -0.31 28.97
N GLY A 29 2.99 -1.60 29.29
CA GLY A 29 2.84 -2.68 28.33
C GLY A 29 1.35 -3.01 28.18
N CYS A 30 0.86 -2.80 26.97
CA CYS A 30 -0.26 -3.48 26.30
C CYS A 30 -1.32 -4.19 27.17
N GLY A 31 -2.50 -3.59 27.23
CA GLY A 31 -3.74 -4.35 27.21
C GLY A 31 -4.59 -3.84 26.05
N ASP A 32 -4.56 -4.51 24.90
CA ASP A 32 -5.80 -4.95 24.24
C ASP A 32 -5.51 -5.96 23.11
N SER A 33 -6.33 -7.01 23.10
CA SER A 33 -6.59 -8.02 22.06
C SER A 33 -5.42 -8.55 21.23
N GLY A 34 -4.99 -9.77 21.55
CA GLY A 34 -4.00 -10.54 20.79
C GLY A 34 -4.34 -10.68 19.31
N THR A 35 -3.57 -9.98 18.49
CA THR A 35 -3.25 -10.39 17.12
C THR A 35 -2.37 -11.64 17.22
N LYS A 36 -2.96 -12.82 16.98
CA LYS A 36 -2.14 -13.93 16.49
C LYS A 36 -1.60 -13.47 15.14
N GLY A 37 -0.29 -13.27 15.01
CA GLY A 37 0.31 -12.76 13.78
C GLY A 37 1.76 -12.37 14.01
N TYR A 38 2.66 -12.95 13.22
CA TYR A 38 4.12 -12.70 13.19
C TYR A 38 4.94 -12.94 14.47
N THR A 39 4.32 -13.25 15.62
CA THR A 39 5.02 -13.45 16.91
C THR A 39 5.67 -14.81 17.13
N ASP A 40 5.68 -15.71 16.13
CA ASP A 40 6.33 -17.03 16.23
C ASP A 40 7.87 -16.99 16.05
N VAL A 41 8.49 -15.82 16.20
CA VAL A 41 9.94 -15.67 16.24
C VAL A 41 10.36 -15.19 17.62
N THR A 42 11.39 -15.80 18.20
CA THR A 42 11.91 -15.38 19.50
C THR A 42 12.41 -13.93 19.42
N ALA A 43 12.46 -13.22 20.56
CA ALA A 43 13.02 -11.86 20.61
C ALA A 43 14.46 -11.82 20.05
N GLN A 44 15.22 -12.90 20.23
CA GLN A 44 16.57 -13.07 19.68
C GLN A 44 16.55 -13.20 18.15
N GLN A 45 15.61 -13.96 17.58
CA GLN A 45 15.43 -14.07 16.13
C GLN A 45 14.97 -12.74 15.52
N ALA A 46 14.01 -12.05 16.15
CA ALA A 46 13.57 -10.73 15.72
C ALA A 46 14.70 -9.70 15.76
N ALA A 47 15.57 -9.76 16.78
CA ALA A 47 16.73 -8.88 16.88
C ALA A 47 17.76 -9.10 15.75
N SER A 48 17.81 -10.30 15.17
CA SER A 48 18.73 -10.64 14.07
C SER A 48 18.26 -10.20 12.68
N ILE A 49 16.98 -9.83 12.53
CA ILE A 49 16.42 -9.34 11.26
C ILE A 49 16.82 -7.87 11.13
N THR A 50 17.67 -7.56 10.17
CA THR A 50 18.18 -6.19 9.97
C THR A 50 17.47 -5.47 8.83
N THR A 51 16.95 -6.21 7.85
CA THR A 51 16.30 -5.66 6.66
C THR A 51 14.97 -4.95 6.98
N THR A 52 14.40 -5.21 8.16
CA THR A 52 13.20 -4.56 8.67
C THR A 52 13.48 -3.31 9.52
N LYS A 53 14.74 -3.03 9.85
CA LYS A 53 15.15 -1.95 10.75
C LYS A 53 15.56 -0.66 10.03
N THR A 54 15.15 -0.49 8.78
CA THR A 54 15.35 0.77 8.05
C THR A 54 14.48 1.86 8.65
N ALA A 55 14.95 3.11 8.62
CA ALA A 55 14.21 4.24 9.18
C ALA A 55 12.82 4.41 8.55
N ASN A 56 12.69 4.06 7.27
CA ASN A 56 11.43 4.00 6.55
C ASN A 56 11.54 3.03 5.34
N ALA A 57 10.51 2.97 4.49
CA ALA A 57 10.46 2.06 3.34
C ALA A 57 11.27 2.52 2.11
N ALA A 58 11.71 3.77 2.04
CA ALA A 58 12.65 4.21 1.00
C ALA A 58 14.08 3.91 1.45
N ILE A 59 14.82 3.14 0.65
CA ILE A 59 16.23 2.80 0.92
C ILE A 59 17.14 3.36 -0.15
N ASP A 60 18.39 3.64 0.21
CA ASP A 60 19.42 4.04 -0.73
C ASP A 60 20.16 2.81 -1.33
N PRO A 61 20.93 3.01 -2.43
CA PRO A 61 21.75 1.96 -3.00
C PRO A 61 22.75 1.32 -2.04
N ALA A 62 23.32 2.10 -1.11
CA ALA A 62 24.31 1.59 -0.17
C ALA A 62 23.71 0.54 0.79
N THR A 63 22.48 0.78 1.25
CA THR A 63 21.71 -0.16 2.07
C THR A 63 21.43 -1.46 1.33
N LEU A 64 20.97 -1.37 0.08
CA LEU A 64 20.73 -2.58 -0.73
C LEU A 64 22.04 -3.35 -0.99
N LYS A 65 23.12 -2.63 -1.30
CA LYS A 65 24.44 -3.24 -1.48
C LYS A 65 24.89 -3.97 -0.22
N GLN A 66 24.74 -3.37 0.96
CA GLN A 66 25.09 -4.02 2.22
C GLN A 66 24.37 -5.38 2.34
N TRP A 67 23.07 -5.45 2.01
CA TRP A 67 22.33 -6.72 2.05
C TRP A 67 22.80 -7.72 1.00
N MET A 68 23.30 -7.25 -0.16
CA MET A 68 23.95 -8.11 -1.15
C MET A 68 25.27 -8.67 -0.61
N ASP A 69 26.12 -7.84 0.00
CA ASP A 69 27.40 -8.24 0.60
C ASP A 69 27.21 -9.28 1.72
N GLU A 70 26.14 -9.13 2.50
CA GLU A 70 25.72 -10.05 3.56
C GLU A 70 25.07 -11.34 3.05
N GLY A 71 24.95 -11.52 1.71
CA GLY A 71 24.40 -12.73 1.10
C GLY A 71 22.88 -12.91 1.28
N LYS A 72 22.15 -11.81 1.54
CA LYS A 72 20.70 -11.87 1.83
C LYS A 72 19.85 -11.92 0.57
N VAL A 73 20.33 -11.32 -0.52
CA VAL A 73 19.60 -11.26 -1.79
C VAL A 73 19.49 -12.65 -2.41
N ASN A 74 18.26 -13.10 -2.67
CA ASN A 74 17.91 -14.42 -3.20
C ASN A 74 18.58 -15.60 -2.46
N SER A 75 18.85 -15.43 -1.15
CA SER A 75 19.45 -16.49 -0.35
C SER A 75 18.68 -17.81 -0.49
N SER A 76 19.41 -18.89 -0.78
CA SER A 76 18.85 -20.25 -0.91
C SER A 76 18.36 -20.83 0.42
N ASN A 77 18.74 -20.21 1.54
CA ASN A 77 18.22 -20.57 2.85
C ASN A 77 16.76 -20.08 3.00
N ALA A 78 15.81 -20.96 2.67
CA ALA A 78 14.38 -20.69 2.80
C ALA A 78 13.92 -20.40 4.24
N ALA A 79 14.70 -20.78 5.25
CA ALA A 79 14.42 -20.47 6.65
C ALA A 79 14.96 -19.09 7.09
N SER A 80 15.70 -18.39 6.22
CA SER A 80 16.23 -17.07 6.54
C SER A 80 15.09 -16.08 6.79
N LEU A 81 15.14 -15.44 7.96
CA LEU A 81 14.19 -14.39 8.36
C LEU A 81 14.53 -13.01 7.78
N ASP A 82 15.71 -12.90 7.18
CA ASP A 82 16.33 -11.66 6.67
C ASP A 82 16.63 -11.76 5.16
N ARG A 83 15.96 -12.67 4.45
CA ARG A 83 16.09 -12.84 2.99
C ARG A 83 15.55 -11.62 2.26
N VAL A 84 16.28 -11.16 1.25
CA VAL A 84 15.89 -10.05 0.38
C VAL A 84 15.57 -10.57 -1.02
N VAL A 85 14.53 -10.02 -1.65
CA VAL A 85 14.24 -10.22 -3.07
C VAL A 85 14.15 -8.85 -3.75
N ILE A 86 14.91 -8.66 -4.82
CA ILE A 86 14.87 -7.43 -5.63
C ILE A 86 13.90 -7.65 -6.79
N VAL A 87 12.93 -6.76 -6.93
CA VAL A 87 11.91 -6.79 -7.98
C VAL A 87 12.04 -5.54 -8.84
N THR A 88 12.53 -5.68 -10.06
CA THR A 88 12.53 -4.61 -11.06
C THR A 88 11.16 -4.51 -11.69
N VAL A 89 10.50 -3.37 -11.50
CA VAL A 89 9.17 -3.07 -12.05
C VAL A 89 9.32 -2.22 -13.31
N ALA A 90 9.37 -2.87 -14.46
CA ALA A 90 9.65 -2.22 -15.74
C ALA A 90 9.05 -2.99 -16.93
N PRO A 91 8.99 -2.40 -18.13
CA PRO A 91 8.74 -3.18 -19.34
C PRO A 91 9.85 -4.22 -19.54
N LEU A 92 9.49 -5.39 -20.09
CA LEU A 92 10.44 -6.48 -20.34
C LEU A 92 11.69 -6.03 -21.09
N ALA A 93 11.56 -5.16 -22.10
CA ALA A 93 12.68 -4.67 -22.88
C ALA A 93 13.72 -3.89 -22.04
N ASN A 94 13.27 -3.07 -21.08
CA ASN A 94 14.16 -2.32 -20.21
C ASN A 94 14.91 -3.23 -19.25
N TYR A 95 14.24 -4.20 -18.65
CA TYR A 95 14.87 -5.19 -17.78
C TYR A 95 15.85 -6.10 -18.53
N ALA A 96 15.45 -6.60 -19.70
CA ALA A 96 16.30 -7.48 -20.51
C ALA A 96 17.56 -6.78 -21.02
N ALA A 97 17.53 -5.45 -21.16
CA ALA A 97 18.72 -4.67 -21.48
C ALA A 97 19.71 -4.71 -20.30
N LEU A 98 19.34 -4.17 -19.14
CA LEU A 98 20.16 -4.16 -17.93
C LEU A 98 19.29 -4.02 -16.67
N HIS A 99 19.68 -4.69 -15.60
CA HIS A 99 19.06 -4.64 -14.27
C HIS A 99 20.09 -4.90 -13.15
N ILE A 100 19.73 -4.59 -11.91
CA ILE A 100 20.60 -4.87 -10.75
C ILE A 100 20.85 -6.38 -10.62
N PRO A 101 22.09 -6.84 -10.36
CA PRO A 101 22.40 -8.26 -10.19
C PRO A 101 21.48 -8.94 -9.18
N GLY A 102 20.85 -10.04 -9.59
CA GLY A 102 19.87 -10.78 -8.78
C GLY A 102 18.44 -10.21 -8.80
N ALA A 103 18.18 -9.11 -9.51
CA ALA A 103 16.83 -8.60 -9.64
C ALA A 103 15.95 -9.47 -10.56
N GLN A 104 14.67 -9.56 -10.21
CA GLN A 104 13.66 -10.32 -10.93
C GLN A 104 12.63 -9.37 -11.55
N LEU A 105 12.09 -9.71 -12.72
CA LEU A 105 11.15 -8.83 -13.44
C LEU A 105 9.71 -8.97 -12.93
N LEU A 106 9.11 -7.84 -12.55
CA LEU A 106 7.65 -7.63 -12.60
C LEU A 106 7.35 -6.74 -13.81
N ASN A 107 6.70 -7.30 -14.82
CA ASN A 107 6.47 -6.62 -16.09
C ASN A 107 5.39 -5.53 -15.92
N SER A 108 5.82 -4.27 -15.90
CA SER A 108 4.94 -3.13 -15.65
C SER A 108 3.84 -2.95 -16.70
N ALA A 109 3.98 -3.55 -17.88
CA ALA A 109 2.98 -3.48 -18.94
C ALA A 109 1.80 -4.45 -18.76
N SER A 110 1.90 -5.45 -17.87
CA SER A 110 0.90 -6.52 -17.76
C SER A 110 0.64 -7.05 -16.35
N GLU A 111 1.49 -6.73 -15.37
CA GLU A 111 1.45 -7.33 -14.03
C GLU A 111 1.21 -6.31 -12.91
N LEU A 112 0.77 -5.07 -13.22
CA LEU A 112 0.51 -4.02 -12.22
C LEU A 112 -0.97 -3.74 -11.95
N SER A 113 -1.85 -4.18 -12.84
CA SER A 113 -3.29 -3.97 -12.73
C SER A 113 -4.06 -4.95 -13.60
N ILE A 114 -5.35 -5.11 -13.30
CA ILE A 114 -6.28 -5.94 -14.05
C ILE A 114 -7.64 -5.25 -14.23
N THR A 115 -8.43 -5.77 -15.16
CA THR A 115 -9.83 -5.36 -15.30
C THR A 115 -10.70 -6.11 -14.29
N ARG A 116 -11.45 -5.39 -13.47
CA ARG A 116 -12.36 -5.96 -12.46
C ARG A 116 -13.64 -5.15 -12.34
N MET A 117 -14.70 -5.82 -11.88
CA MET A 117 -15.95 -5.16 -11.49
C MET A 117 -15.78 -4.48 -10.14
N GLU A 118 -16.29 -3.25 -10.02
CA GLU A 118 -16.38 -2.53 -8.76
C GLU A 118 -17.57 -1.58 -8.81
N GLY A 119 -18.45 -1.64 -7.81
CA GLY A 119 -19.73 -0.94 -7.86
C GLY A 119 -20.66 -1.56 -8.90
N VAL A 120 -21.02 -0.76 -9.91
CA VAL A 120 -21.96 -1.14 -10.97
C VAL A 120 -21.30 -1.23 -12.36
N GLY A 121 -19.97 -1.22 -12.43
CA GLY A 121 -19.25 -1.34 -13.70
C GLY A 121 -17.83 -1.86 -13.54
N THR A 122 -17.22 -2.24 -14.65
CA THR A 122 -15.83 -2.69 -14.69
C THR A 122 -14.87 -1.56 -15.02
N ASN A 123 -13.71 -1.55 -14.37
CA ASN A 123 -12.60 -0.65 -14.62
C ASN A 123 -11.32 -1.43 -14.90
N THR A 124 -10.34 -0.84 -15.59
CA THR A 124 -9.20 -1.55 -16.18
C THR A 124 -7.90 -1.48 -15.38
N SER A 125 -7.84 -0.63 -14.34
CA SER A 125 -6.62 -0.31 -13.59
C SER A 125 -6.66 -0.81 -12.13
N GLU A 126 -7.40 -1.89 -11.87
CA GLU A 126 -7.68 -2.36 -10.51
C GLU A 126 -6.56 -3.27 -9.97
N VAL A 127 -6.46 -3.37 -8.64
CA VAL A 127 -5.49 -4.20 -7.92
C VAL A 127 -5.65 -5.68 -8.28
N LEU A 128 -4.51 -6.40 -8.31
CA LEU A 128 -4.44 -7.81 -8.67
C LEU A 128 -5.27 -8.70 -7.73
N THR A 129 -5.83 -9.78 -8.28
CA THR A 129 -6.47 -10.84 -7.48
C THR A 129 -5.45 -11.62 -6.66
N GLY A 130 -5.94 -12.37 -5.66
CA GLY A 130 -5.08 -13.18 -4.81
C GLY A 130 -4.35 -14.29 -5.57
N GLN A 131 -4.97 -14.84 -6.62
CA GLN A 131 -4.36 -15.84 -7.50
C GLN A 131 -3.17 -15.27 -8.27
N LEU A 132 -3.31 -14.06 -8.82
CA LEU A 132 -2.20 -13.39 -9.52
C LEU A 132 -1.11 -12.99 -8.53
N MET A 133 -1.50 -12.57 -7.32
CA MET A 133 -0.54 -12.25 -6.28
C MET A 133 0.24 -13.49 -5.82
N ASP A 134 -0.41 -14.64 -5.67
CA ASP A 134 0.24 -15.93 -5.40
C ASP A 134 1.22 -16.30 -6.53
N ALA A 135 0.81 -16.17 -7.79
CA ALA A 135 1.70 -16.43 -8.93
C ALA A 135 2.96 -15.56 -8.90
N LEU A 136 2.83 -14.27 -8.57
CA LEU A 136 3.98 -13.36 -8.43
C LEU A 136 4.90 -13.75 -7.27
N VAL A 137 4.36 -13.93 -6.06
CA VAL A 137 5.20 -14.22 -4.87
C VAL A 137 5.88 -15.59 -4.98
N GLN A 138 5.20 -16.57 -5.57
CA GLN A 138 5.77 -17.90 -5.83
C GLN A 138 6.88 -17.81 -6.87
N ARG A 139 6.63 -17.15 -8.02
CA ARG A 139 7.65 -16.92 -9.06
C ARG A 139 8.89 -16.23 -8.51
N PHE A 140 8.70 -15.29 -7.58
CA PHE A 140 9.80 -14.55 -6.97
C PHE A 140 10.51 -15.27 -5.81
N GLY A 141 10.03 -16.45 -5.41
CA GLY A 141 10.54 -17.15 -4.23
C GLY A 141 10.30 -16.38 -2.93
N ILE A 142 9.30 -15.49 -2.91
CA ILE A 142 8.94 -14.66 -1.76
C ILE A 142 8.14 -15.51 -0.76
N THR A 143 8.40 -15.29 0.53
CA THR A 143 7.66 -15.88 1.65
C THR A 143 7.24 -14.78 2.63
N LYS A 144 6.48 -15.13 3.69
CA LYS A 144 6.17 -14.19 4.78
C LYS A 144 7.40 -13.51 5.41
N ASN A 145 8.58 -14.12 5.31
CA ASN A 145 9.81 -13.62 5.95
C ASN A 145 10.73 -12.87 4.98
N THR A 146 10.30 -12.65 3.74
CA THR A 146 11.11 -11.97 2.74
C THR A 146 10.92 -10.46 2.84
N THR A 147 12.03 -9.72 2.81
CA THR A 147 12.03 -8.28 2.52
C THR A 147 12.09 -8.10 1.01
N VAL A 148 11.11 -7.39 0.44
CA VAL A 148 10.99 -7.14 -0.99
C VAL A 148 11.46 -5.72 -1.28
N VAL A 149 12.37 -5.56 -2.24
CA VAL A 149 12.90 -4.27 -2.68
C VAL A 149 12.42 -4.02 -4.11
N PHE A 150 11.50 -3.09 -4.30
CA PHE A 150 11.05 -2.65 -5.61
C PHE A 150 12.01 -1.60 -6.18
N THR A 151 12.48 -1.82 -7.40
CA THR A 151 13.26 -0.86 -8.19
C THR A 151 12.58 -0.67 -9.56
N VAL A 152 13.09 0.25 -10.36
CA VAL A 152 12.70 0.46 -11.76
C VAL A 152 13.97 0.58 -12.61
N SER A 153 13.88 0.17 -13.87
CA SER A 153 14.99 0.32 -14.82
C SER A 153 15.33 1.79 -15.07
N LYS A 154 16.54 2.06 -15.57
CA LYS A 154 17.01 3.41 -15.90
C LYS A 154 15.98 4.22 -16.70
N GLY A 155 15.80 5.48 -16.31
CA GLY A 155 14.86 6.44 -16.90
C GLY A 155 13.37 6.12 -16.69
N GLN A 156 13.01 5.04 -16.00
CA GLN A 156 11.61 4.71 -15.71
C GLN A 156 11.11 5.43 -14.45
N SER A 157 9.81 5.64 -14.35
CA SER A 157 9.22 6.33 -13.19
C SER A 157 9.11 5.40 -11.98
N LEU A 158 9.52 5.88 -10.80
CA LEU A 158 9.29 5.20 -9.51
C LEU A 158 7.81 4.94 -9.21
N MET A 159 6.88 5.60 -9.92
CA MET A 159 5.45 5.32 -9.83
C MET A 159 5.13 3.82 -10.00
N ASN A 160 5.85 3.12 -10.89
CA ASN A 160 5.67 1.69 -11.07
C ASN A 160 6.06 0.88 -9.82
N ALA A 161 7.19 1.22 -9.19
CA ALA A 161 7.62 0.61 -7.94
C ALA A 161 6.66 0.92 -6.78
N THR A 162 6.12 2.14 -6.70
CA THR A 162 5.15 2.48 -5.66
C THR A 162 3.79 1.81 -5.88
N ARG A 163 3.38 1.55 -7.13
CA ARG A 163 2.17 0.75 -7.44
C ARG A 163 2.34 -0.71 -7.05
N ALA A 164 3.53 -1.29 -7.28
CA ALA A 164 3.87 -2.62 -6.79
C ALA A 164 3.87 -2.66 -5.25
N TYR A 165 4.46 -1.66 -4.58
CA TYR A 165 4.41 -1.50 -3.12
C TYR A 165 2.96 -1.51 -2.60
N TYR A 166 2.08 -0.69 -3.19
CA TYR A 166 0.65 -0.63 -2.82
C TYR A 166 -0.02 -2.00 -2.96
N THR A 167 0.21 -2.69 -4.08
CA THR A 167 -0.38 -4.01 -4.36
C THR A 167 0.03 -5.04 -3.30
N PHE A 168 1.30 -5.08 -2.92
CA PHE A 168 1.77 -5.98 -1.86
C PHE A 168 1.23 -5.58 -0.48
N ARG A 169 1.14 -4.27 -0.16
CA ARG A 169 0.53 -3.78 1.08
C ARG A 169 -0.94 -4.20 1.21
N TYR A 170 -1.71 -4.11 0.12
CA TYR A 170 -3.11 -4.54 0.06
C TYR A 170 -3.26 -6.03 0.40
N TRP A 171 -2.35 -6.88 -0.09
CA TRP A 171 -2.34 -8.33 0.18
C TRP A 171 -1.68 -8.74 1.51
N GLY A 172 -1.41 -7.77 2.39
CA GLY A 172 -1.04 -8.05 3.79
C GLY A 172 0.47 -8.11 4.05
N PHE A 173 1.32 -7.82 3.07
CA PHE A 173 2.75 -7.67 3.33
C PHE A 173 2.98 -6.49 4.29
N PRO A 174 3.77 -6.70 5.36
CA PRO A 174 3.98 -5.66 6.34
C PRO A 174 4.95 -4.60 5.81
N ARG A 175 4.71 -3.35 6.19
CA ARG A 175 5.44 -2.16 5.71
C ARG A 175 6.95 -2.31 5.89
N GLU A 176 7.39 -2.82 7.04
CA GLU A 176 8.80 -3.00 7.35
C GLU A 176 9.50 -4.01 6.44
N ARG A 177 8.77 -4.83 5.68
CA ARG A 177 9.32 -5.78 4.71
C ARG A 177 9.18 -5.33 3.25
N LEU A 178 8.57 -4.18 2.99
CA LEU A 178 8.48 -3.64 1.63
C LEU A 178 9.37 -2.40 1.53
N LYS A 179 10.23 -2.37 0.52
CA LYS A 179 11.14 -1.26 0.25
C LYS A 179 11.00 -0.77 -1.18
N VAL A 180 11.26 0.51 -1.40
CA VAL A 180 11.48 1.09 -2.72
C VAL A 180 12.91 1.62 -2.77
N LEU A 181 13.67 1.20 -3.80
CA LEU A 181 15.02 1.70 -4.03
C LEU A 181 14.94 3.12 -4.57
N ASN A 182 15.40 4.09 -3.77
CA ASN A 182 15.30 5.50 -4.12
C ASN A 182 16.18 5.83 -5.32
N GLY A 183 15.58 6.36 -6.39
CA GLY A 183 16.25 6.66 -7.66
C GLY A 183 16.47 5.45 -8.58
N GLY A 184 15.96 4.26 -8.23
CA GLY A 184 15.97 3.07 -9.07
C GLY A 184 17.37 2.65 -9.55
N ASP A 185 17.43 2.03 -10.73
CA ASP A 185 18.67 1.53 -11.32
C ASP A 185 19.63 2.67 -11.73
N ASP A 186 19.14 3.89 -11.93
CA ASP A 186 20.00 5.07 -12.16
C ASP A 186 20.82 5.41 -10.92
N ALA A 187 20.17 5.53 -9.76
CA ALA A 187 20.86 5.82 -8.50
C ALA A 187 21.78 4.67 -8.08
N TRP A 188 21.40 3.41 -8.34
CA TRP A 188 22.28 2.26 -8.15
C TRP A 188 23.58 2.40 -8.96
N ASN A 189 23.44 2.69 -10.26
CA ASN A 189 24.58 2.83 -11.16
C ASN A 189 25.47 4.04 -10.82
N ASP A 190 24.84 5.17 -10.45
CA ASP A 190 25.56 6.37 -10.00
C ASP A 190 26.33 6.09 -8.70
N ALA A 191 25.72 5.41 -7.73
CA ALA A 191 26.38 5.04 -6.48
C ALA A 191 27.54 4.06 -6.70
N ALA A 192 27.36 3.06 -7.56
CA ALA A 192 28.42 2.11 -7.93
C ALA A 192 29.63 2.82 -8.53
N THR A 193 29.38 3.79 -9.42
CA THR A 193 30.43 4.59 -10.06
C THR A 193 31.11 5.52 -9.04
N ALA A 194 30.34 6.31 -8.30
CA ALA A 194 30.86 7.30 -7.35
C ALA A 194 31.69 6.67 -6.23
N ASN A 195 31.35 5.45 -5.81
CA ASN A 195 32.03 4.74 -4.73
C ASN A 195 33.00 3.66 -5.23
N SER A 196 33.25 3.57 -6.54
CA SER A 196 34.16 2.58 -7.15
C SER A 196 33.88 1.14 -6.70
N TRP A 197 32.61 0.73 -6.69
CA TRP A 197 32.23 -0.64 -6.36
C TRP A 197 32.81 -1.65 -7.36
N SER A 198 33.00 -2.91 -6.93
CA SER A 198 33.42 -4.02 -7.80
C SER A 198 32.52 -4.11 -9.04
N SER A 199 33.04 -4.66 -10.14
CA SER A 199 32.25 -4.97 -11.34
C SER A 199 31.07 -5.91 -11.07
N ASP A 200 31.10 -6.66 -9.95
CA ASP A 200 30.00 -7.53 -9.51
C ASP A 200 28.70 -6.77 -9.20
N TYR A 201 28.76 -5.46 -8.99
CA TYR A 201 27.59 -4.59 -8.76
C TYR A 201 27.18 -3.80 -10.02
N ALA A 202 27.88 -3.97 -11.13
CA ALA A 202 27.45 -3.39 -12.40
C ALA A 202 26.09 -3.97 -12.80
N LEU A 203 25.25 -3.16 -13.45
CA LEU A 203 23.99 -3.69 -14.01
C LEU A 203 24.31 -4.80 -15.02
N THR A 204 23.42 -5.78 -15.10
CA THR A 204 23.60 -7.01 -15.88
C THR A 204 22.33 -7.37 -16.66
N ALA A 205 22.46 -8.22 -17.67
CA ALA A 205 21.33 -8.85 -18.36
C ALA A 205 21.07 -10.29 -17.84
N THR A 206 21.86 -10.78 -16.89
CA THR A 206 21.74 -12.14 -16.36
C THR A 206 20.53 -12.29 -15.46
N VAL A 207 19.51 -12.97 -15.96
CA VAL A 207 18.31 -13.33 -15.19
C VAL A 207 18.67 -14.36 -14.11
N PRO A 208 18.35 -14.12 -12.83
CA PRO A 208 18.65 -15.08 -11.78
C PRO A 208 17.78 -16.34 -11.89
N THR A 209 18.34 -17.49 -11.53
CA THR A 209 17.56 -18.72 -11.34
C THR A 209 16.97 -18.75 -9.94
N ILE A 210 15.64 -18.85 -9.84
CA ILE A 210 14.91 -18.72 -8.58
C ILE A 210 14.09 -19.97 -8.34
N THR A 211 14.25 -20.56 -7.15
CA THR A 211 13.34 -21.61 -6.69
C THR A 211 12.03 -20.95 -6.28
N ALA A 212 10.95 -21.36 -6.96
CA ALA A 212 9.62 -20.86 -6.62
C ALA A 212 9.25 -21.21 -5.18
N SER A 213 8.59 -20.30 -4.47
CA SER A 213 8.07 -20.60 -3.14
C SER A 213 6.74 -21.34 -3.24
N THR A 214 6.31 -21.97 -2.14
CA THR A 214 4.93 -22.47 -1.98
C THR A 214 4.06 -21.47 -1.21
N PHE A 215 4.54 -20.23 -1.06
CA PHE A 215 3.86 -19.22 -0.26
C PHE A 215 2.57 -18.77 -0.97
N SER A 216 1.53 -18.55 -0.18
CA SER A 216 0.30 -17.90 -0.61
C SER A 216 0.04 -16.70 0.29
N VAL A 217 -0.52 -15.63 -0.25
CA VAL A 217 -1.00 -14.49 0.55
C VAL A 217 -1.99 -14.93 1.63
N ARG A 218 -2.70 -16.06 1.44
CA ARG A 218 -3.55 -16.70 2.46
C ARG A 218 -2.81 -17.04 3.75
N ASN A 219 -1.49 -17.29 3.68
CA ASN A 219 -0.67 -17.55 4.86
C ASN A 219 -0.54 -16.31 5.78
N PHE A 220 -0.93 -15.12 5.34
CA PHE A 220 -1.05 -13.93 6.19
C PHE A 220 -2.36 -13.85 6.96
N TYR A 221 -3.37 -14.66 6.63
CA TYR A 221 -4.63 -14.62 7.35
C TYR A 221 -4.48 -15.20 8.74
N THR A 222 -4.72 -14.36 9.74
CA THR A 222 -4.65 -14.76 11.16
C THR A 222 -5.92 -14.44 11.94
N GLY A 223 -7.06 -14.42 11.24
CA GLY A 223 -8.36 -14.04 11.80
C GLY A 223 -8.76 -12.59 11.50
N SER A 224 -7.89 -11.80 10.88
CA SER A 224 -8.16 -10.40 10.49
C SER A 224 -8.03 -10.21 8.97
N THR A 225 -8.83 -9.30 8.43
CA THR A 225 -8.78 -8.85 7.03
C THR A 225 -8.51 -7.34 6.94
N SER A 226 -7.90 -6.75 7.98
CA SER A 226 -7.68 -5.30 8.09
C SER A 226 -6.69 -4.75 7.06
N ASN A 227 -5.86 -5.62 6.46
CA ASN A 227 -4.98 -5.26 5.35
C ASN A 227 -5.73 -4.65 4.17
N PHE A 228 -6.98 -5.07 3.92
CA PHE A 228 -7.77 -4.52 2.82
C PHE A 228 -8.30 -3.10 3.05
N ASN A 229 -8.16 -2.53 4.27
CA ASN A 229 -8.58 -1.16 4.56
C ASN A 229 -7.74 -0.09 3.83
N VAL A 230 -6.65 -0.49 3.17
CA VAL A 230 -5.82 0.39 2.34
C VAL A 230 -6.39 0.62 0.93
N ARG A 231 -7.52 0.00 0.59
CA ARG A 231 -8.27 0.25 -0.64
C ARG A 231 -9.66 0.79 -0.31
N TYR A 232 -10.14 1.74 -1.10
CA TYR A 232 -11.53 2.22 -1.10
C TYR A 232 -12.25 1.88 -2.41
N SER A 233 -13.53 1.51 -2.29
CA SER A 233 -14.45 1.34 -3.42
C SER A 233 -15.12 2.66 -3.83
N ILE A 234 -15.81 2.67 -4.97
CA ILE A 234 -16.69 3.80 -5.35
C ILE A 234 -17.79 4.04 -4.30
N GLY A 235 -18.42 2.99 -3.77
CA GLY A 235 -19.45 3.11 -2.74
C GLY A 235 -18.92 3.74 -1.46
N ASP A 236 -17.74 3.31 -1.01
CA ASP A 236 -17.08 3.87 0.17
C ASP A 236 -16.68 5.34 -0.05
N MET A 237 -16.22 5.71 -1.24
CA MET A 237 -15.90 7.10 -1.57
C MET A 237 -17.13 8.00 -1.65
N LEU A 238 -18.23 7.53 -2.25
CA LEU A 238 -19.50 8.27 -2.26
C LEU A 238 -20.00 8.51 -0.82
N ALA A 239 -19.96 7.48 0.02
CA ALA A 239 -20.36 7.58 1.43
C ALA A 239 -19.43 8.47 2.26
N LEU A 240 -18.12 8.48 1.96
CA LEU A 240 -17.14 9.37 2.57
C LEU A 240 -17.48 10.83 2.26
N VAL A 241 -17.70 11.14 0.98
CA VAL A 241 -18.01 12.51 0.54
C VAL A 241 -19.34 12.97 1.13
N ASP A 242 -20.35 12.11 1.17
CA ASP A 242 -21.63 12.44 1.82
C ASP A 242 -21.46 12.78 3.31
N LYS A 243 -20.62 12.05 4.05
CA LYS A 243 -20.31 12.36 5.46
C LYS A 243 -19.55 13.68 5.64
N ILE A 244 -18.68 14.03 4.70
CA ILE A 244 -17.94 15.30 4.75
C ILE A 244 -18.90 16.46 4.43
N ASN A 245 -19.68 16.33 3.36
CA ASN A 245 -20.65 17.33 2.93
C ASN A 245 -21.74 17.58 3.98
N SER A 246 -22.19 16.55 4.71
CA SER A 246 -23.13 16.70 5.83
C SER A 246 -22.49 17.29 7.10
N GLY A 247 -21.17 17.42 7.13
CA GLY A 247 -20.41 17.88 8.30
C GLY A 247 -20.27 16.84 9.42
N THR A 248 -20.72 15.60 9.21
CA THR A 248 -20.56 14.48 10.16
C THR A 248 -19.10 14.02 10.25
N LEU A 249 -18.34 14.18 9.18
CA LEU A 249 -16.89 13.96 9.14
C LEU A 249 -16.19 15.27 8.83
N LYS A 250 -15.20 15.64 9.64
CA LYS A 250 -14.47 16.91 9.47
C LYS A 250 -13.26 16.73 8.56
N THR A 251 -12.89 17.79 7.86
CA THR A 251 -11.66 17.92 7.06
C THR A 251 -10.65 18.90 7.68
N ASP A 252 -10.89 19.33 8.92
CA ASP A 252 -9.96 20.17 9.70
C ASP A 252 -8.63 19.45 10.00
N ALA A 253 -7.75 20.10 10.76
CA ALA A 253 -6.40 19.58 11.08
C ALA A 253 -6.39 18.15 11.68
N SER A 254 -7.45 17.75 12.39
CA SER A 254 -7.60 16.43 13.04
C SER A 254 -8.56 15.48 12.31
N GLY A 255 -9.18 15.97 11.24
CA GLY A 255 -10.17 15.26 10.45
C GLY A 255 -9.54 14.30 9.43
N VAL A 256 -10.16 14.23 8.26
CA VAL A 256 -9.64 13.49 7.10
C VAL A 256 -9.14 14.43 6.01
N SER A 257 -8.49 13.88 5.00
CA SER A 257 -8.15 14.58 3.76
C SER A 257 -8.50 13.71 2.55
N ILE A 258 -8.93 14.33 1.46
CA ILE A 258 -9.01 13.68 0.14
C ILE A 258 -7.94 14.36 -0.71
N ILE A 259 -7.05 13.58 -1.32
CA ILE A 259 -5.89 14.07 -2.07
C ILE A 259 -6.04 13.63 -3.53
N ASP A 260 -6.16 14.59 -4.43
CA ASP A 260 -6.16 14.38 -5.87
C ASP A 260 -4.74 14.51 -6.42
N ALA A 261 -4.07 13.38 -6.61
CA ALA A 261 -2.68 13.32 -7.06
C ALA A 261 -2.53 13.35 -8.59
N ARG A 262 -3.49 13.92 -9.33
CA ARG A 262 -3.41 13.97 -10.80
C ARG A 262 -2.28 14.85 -11.32
N GLY A 263 -1.76 15.82 -10.57
CA GLY A 263 -0.60 16.59 -11.02
C GLY A 263 -0.88 18.05 -11.38
N GLY A 264 -1.48 18.85 -10.48
CA GLY A 264 -1.71 20.26 -10.77
C GLY A 264 -2.54 20.48 -12.05
N VAL A 265 -3.53 19.62 -12.28
CA VAL A 265 -4.53 19.81 -13.33
C VAL A 265 -5.33 21.06 -13.00
N SER A 266 -4.76 22.22 -13.31
CA SER A 266 -5.46 23.48 -13.45
C SER A 266 -6.76 23.22 -14.18
N ALA A 267 -7.89 23.36 -13.49
CA ALA A 267 -9.24 23.71 -13.98
C ALA A 267 -9.67 23.23 -15.39
N THR A 268 -9.14 22.14 -15.95
CA THR A 268 -9.34 21.76 -17.36
C THR A 268 -9.95 20.38 -17.54
N THR A 269 -9.88 19.50 -16.53
CA THR A 269 -10.60 18.21 -16.53
C THR A 269 -11.95 18.26 -15.80
N GLY A 270 -12.36 19.43 -15.31
CA GLY A 270 -13.74 19.79 -14.94
C GLY A 270 -14.45 18.99 -13.85
N VAL A 271 -13.90 17.87 -13.38
CA VAL A 271 -14.57 16.97 -12.44
C VAL A 271 -13.58 16.61 -11.34
N TYR A 272 -13.93 16.95 -10.11
CA TYR A 272 -13.15 16.64 -8.91
C TYR A 272 -14.07 16.05 -7.86
N ILE A 273 -13.53 15.19 -7.01
CA ILE A 273 -14.23 14.77 -5.80
C ILE A 273 -14.36 16.00 -4.90
N GLN A 274 -15.59 16.33 -4.47
CA GLN A 274 -15.83 17.47 -3.59
C GLN A 274 -14.96 17.36 -2.32
N ASN A 275 -14.39 18.50 -1.91
CA ASN A 275 -13.47 18.63 -0.77
C ASN A 275 -12.05 18.04 -0.97
N SER A 276 -11.66 17.66 -2.20
CA SER A 276 -10.29 17.21 -2.45
C SER A 276 -9.29 18.36 -2.48
N ILE A 277 -8.12 18.12 -1.90
CA ILE A 277 -6.90 18.91 -2.05
C ILE A 277 -6.27 18.51 -3.38
N GLU A 278 -5.91 19.50 -4.20
CA GLU A 278 -5.17 19.27 -5.44
C GLU A 278 -3.68 19.08 -5.12
N ASP A 279 -3.14 17.94 -5.52
CA ASP A 279 -1.76 17.55 -5.22
C ASP A 279 -1.03 17.20 -6.52
N ASN A 280 0.28 17.46 -6.51
CA ASN A 280 1.13 17.10 -7.64
C ASN A 280 2.04 15.93 -7.29
N TYR A 281 1.74 14.75 -7.84
CA TYR A 281 2.54 13.54 -7.62
C TYR A 281 4.02 13.72 -7.98
N ALA A 282 4.36 14.67 -8.87
CA ALA A 282 5.75 14.95 -9.22
C ALA A 282 6.50 15.74 -8.13
N SER A 283 5.81 16.37 -7.18
CA SER A 283 6.42 17.12 -6.06
C SER A 283 7.11 16.23 -5.04
N TYR A 284 6.85 14.92 -5.04
CA TYR A 284 7.43 13.98 -4.07
C TYR A 284 8.87 13.55 -4.42
N TRP A 285 9.39 13.93 -5.59
CA TRP A 285 10.75 13.60 -6.01
C TRP A 285 11.39 14.74 -6.82
N THR A 286 12.71 14.66 -6.98
CA THR A 286 13.47 15.45 -7.93
C THR A 286 14.02 14.55 -9.03
N ALA A 287 13.84 14.92 -10.30
CA ALA A 287 14.33 14.13 -11.43
C ALA A 287 15.26 14.97 -12.32
N ALA A 288 16.47 14.46 -12.56
CA ALA A 288 17.32 14.98 -13.63
C ALA A 288 16.78 14.48 -14.99
N THR A 289 16.96 15.28 -16.04
CA THR A 289 16.47 14.93 -17.39
C THR A 289 16.93 13.53 -17.82
N GLY A 290 15.98 12.68 -18.18
CA GLY A 290 16.23 11.31 -18.64
C GLY A 290 16.59 10.30 -17.55
N LYS A 291 16.59 10.70 -16.26
CA LYS A 291 16.85 9.80 -15.13
C LYS A 291 15.57 9.53 -14.32
N THR A 292 15.59 8.40 -13.62
CA THR A 292 14.63 8.06 -12.58
C THR A 292 14.64 9.14 -11.48
N GLY A 293 13.45 9.53 -11.00
CA GLY A 293 13.32 10.51 -9.92
C GLY A 293 13.85 9.99 -8.58
N VAL A 294 14.47 10.88 -7.80
CA VAL A 294 14.93 10.62 -6.43
C VAL A 294 13.92 11.25 -5.46
N LEU A 295 13.30 10.43 -4.63
CA LEU A 295 12.35 10.84 -3.59
C LEU A 295 12.99 11.87 -2.66
N ASN A 296 12.21 12.91 -2.35
CA ASN A 296 12.62 13.93 -1.39
C ASN A 296 12.70 13.33 0.02
N SER A 297 13.51 13.94 0.90
CA SER A 297 13.70 13.47 2.27
C SER A 297 12.38 13.48 3.07
N PRO A 298 12.23 12.64 4.11
CA PRO A 298 11.03 12.65 4.95
C PRO A 298 10.66 14.05 5.50
N SER A 299 11.65 14.86 5.88
CA SER A 299 11.42 16.23 6.35
C SER A 299 10.87 17.15 5.25
N ALA A 300 11.35 17.01 4.01
CA ALA A 300 10.82 17.74 2.86
C ALA A 300 9.40 17.29 2.50
N GLN A 301 9.12 15.98 2.58
CA GLN A 301 7.76 15.46 2.38
C GLN A 301 6.79 16.02 3.42
N ILE A 302 7.18 16.04 4.70
CA ILE A 302 6.37 16.61 5.78
C ILE A 302 6.11 18.10 5.55
N ALA A 303 7.13 18.86 5.16
CA ALA A 303 6.98 20.29 4.88
C ALA A 303 6.01 20.54 3.73
N TYR A 304 6.14 19.79 2.62
CA TYR A 304 5.25 19.87 1.46
C TYR A 304 3.80 19.53 1.84
N LEU A 305 3.57 18.37 2.44
CA LEU A 305 2.23 17.92 2.84
C LEU A 305 1.57 18.87 3.85
N THR A 306 2.35 19.40 4.81
CA THR A 306 1.82 20.33 5.82
C THR A 306 1.35 21.63 5.18
N ALA A 307 2.04 22.13 4.15
CA ALA A 307 1.62 23.31 3.40
C ALA A 307 0.27 23.09 2.69
N GLU A 308 -0.01 21.86 2.27
CA GLU A 308 -1.29 21.42 1.69
C GLU A 308 -2.36 21.06 2.75
N GLY A 309 -2.06 21.23 4.04
CA GLY A 309 -2.99 20.91 5.14
C GLY A 309 -3.07 19.42 5.49
N VAL A 310 -2.14 18.60 5.01
CA VAL A 310 -2.00 17.17 5.33
C VAL A 310 -0.93 16.99 6.40
N THR A 311 -1.30 16.48 7.57
CA THR A 311 -0.40 16.33 8.72
C THR A 311 -0.55 14.96 9.39
N ALA A 312 0.36 14.63 10.30
CA ALA A 312 0.30 13.42 11.12
C ALA A 312 -0.97 13.32 12.00
N ALA A 313 -1.66 14.45 12.24
CA ALA A 313 -2.89 14.49 13.03
C ALA A 313 -4.14 14.06 12.24
N LYS A 314 -4.04 13.94 10.91
CA LYS A 314 -5.14 13.43 10.08
C LYS A 314 -5.46 11.99 10.45
N LYS A 315 -6.74 11.70 10.66
CA LYS A 315 -7.23 10.35 10.99
C LYS A 315 -7.12 9.39 9.81
N MET A 316 -7.29 9.89 8.59
CA MET A 316 -7.14 9.15 7.35
C MET A 316 -6.91 10.11 6.18
N ASN A 317 -6.04 9.70 5.26
CA ASN A 317 -5.83 10.37 3.98
C ASN A 317 -6.34 9.47 2.86
N TYR A 318 -7.23 9.98 2.02
CA TYR A 318 -7.83 9.26 0.88
C TYR A 318 -7.18 9.75 -0.41
N VAL A 319 -6.32 8.94 -1.02
CA VAL A 319 -5.60 9.33 -2.23
C VAL A 319 -6.30 8.76 -3.47
N TYR A 320 -6.40 9.58 -4.51
CA TYR A 320 -6.84 9.16 -5.84
C TYR A 320 -6.06 9.91 -6.92
N CYS A 321 -6.15 9.44 -8.16
CA CYS A 321 -5.63 10.19 -9.31
C CYS A 321 -6.52 9.94 -10.54
N ALA A 322 -5.94 9.75 -11.73
CA ALA A 322 -6.68 9.34 -12.92
C ALA A 322 -7.18 7.88 -12.83
N SER A 323 -6.30 6.95 -12.45
CA SER A 323 -6.52 5.49 -12.58
C SER A 323 -5.83 4.67 -11.48
N GLY A 324 -5.53 5.28 -10.32
CA GLY A 324 -4.87 4.60 -9.19
C GLY A 324 -3.34 4.51 -9.26
N PHE A 325 -2.70 4.79 -10.40
CA PHE A 325 -1.24 4.74 -10.54
C PHE A 325 -0.52 5.93 -9.90
N ARG A 326 -0.78 7.18 -10.31
CA ARG A 326 -0.12 8.35 -9.67
C ARG A 326 -0.41 8.43 -8.17
N ALA A 327 -1.58 8.00 -7.73
CA ALA A 327 -1.98 7.95 -6.33
C ALA A 327 -1.13 6.99 -5.48
N SER A 328 -0.46 6.00 -6.09
CA SER A 328 0.46 5.13 -5.37
C SER A 328 1.70 5.87 -4.86
N VAL A 329 2.04 7.03 -5.45
CA VAL A 329 3.16 7.88 -5.01
C VAL A 329 2.89 8.51 -3.64
N PRO A 330 1.84 9.34 -3.44
CA PRO A 330 1.50 9.83 -2.12
C PRO A 330 1.10 8.70 -1.17
N PHE A 331 0.51 7.59 -1.65
CA PHE A 331 0.30 6.41 -0.81
C PHE A 331 1.60 5.90 -0.21
N PHE A 332 2.65 5.71 -1.03
CA PHE A 332 3.95 5.25 -0.56
C PHE A 332 4.62 6.25 0.38
N VAL A 333 4.50 7.55 0.11
CA VAL A 333 5.06 8.58 0.99
C VAL A 333 4.35 8.58 2.34
N LEU A 334 3.02 8.59 2.36
CA LEU A 334 2.23 8.58 3.59
C LEU A 334 2.41 7.26 4.37
N ASP A 335 2.23 6.10 3.72
CA ASP A 335 2.36 4.79 4.38
C ASP A 335 3.83 4.44 4.65
N GLY A 336 4.64 4.32 3.60
CA GLY A 336 5.99 3.77 3.64
C GLY A 336 7.05 4.70 4.20
N MET A 337 6.96 6.02 3.95
CA MET A 337 7.96 6.98 4.43
C MET A 337 7.60 7.62 5.77
N LEU A 338 6.33 8.01 5.93
CA LEU A 338 5.88 8.82 7.08
C LEU A 338 5.06 8.01 8.10
N THR A 339 4.60 6.81 7.75
CA THR A 339 3.73 5.96 8.58
C THR A 339 2.39 6.59 8.96
N TRP A 340 1.91 7.54 8.15
CA TRP A 340 0.62 8.20 8.32
C TRP A 340 -0.52 7.35 7.73
N PRO A 341 -1.73 7.38 8.32
CA PRO A 341 -2.86 6.62 7.81
C PRO A 341 -3.23 7.03 6.39
N VAL A 342 -3.28 6.07 5.46
CA VAL A 342 -3.65 6.33 4.08
C VAL A 342 -4.40 5.15 3.47
N THR A 343 -5.33 5.45 2.58
CA THR A 343 -6.03 4.48 1.74
C THR A 343 -6.16 5.03 0.32
N LEU A 344 -6.21 4.13 -0.66
CA LEU A 344 -6.23 4.49 -2.08
C LEU A 344 -7.59 4.12 -2.69
N TYR A 345 -8.25 5.10 -3.30
CA TYR A 345 -9.42 4.85 -4.14
C TYR A 345 -8.98 4.38 -5.53
N ASP A 346 -9.06 3.07 -5.75
CA ASP A 346 -8.41 2.40 -6.88
C ASP A 346 -9.06 2.78 -8.22
N GLY A 347 -10.39 2.85 -8.22
CA GLY A 347 -11.15 3.29 -9.40
C GLY A 347 -10.87 4.73 -9.81
N SER A 348 -10.47 5.56 -8.84
CA SER A 348 -9.94 6.91 -9.07
C SER A 348 -10.89 7.78 -9.93
N TRP A 349 -10.35 8.83 -10.54
CA TRP A 349 -11.13 9.78 -11.30
C TRP A 349 -11.85 9.16 -12.50
N GLN A 350 -11.23 8.22 -13.23
CA GLN A 350 -11.85 7.57 -14.39
C GLN A 350 -13.18 6.90 -14.05
N GLN A 351 -13.25 6.17 -12.93
CA GLN A 351 -14.51 5.62 -12.44
C GLN A 351 -15.45 6.74 -11.98
N TRP A 352 -14.95 7.71 -11.20
CA TRP A 352 -15.76 8.81 -10.66
C TRP A 352 -16.46 9.65 -11.74
N GLN A 353 -15.74 10.08 -12.79
CA GLN A 353 -16.31 10.90 -13.86
C GLN A 353 -17.32 10.11 -14.72
N SER A 354 -17.19 8.79 -14.79
CA SER A 354 -18.09 7.96 -15.59
C SER A 354 -19.44 7.75 -14.89
N TYR A 355 -19.52 8.09 -13.59
CA TYR A 355 -20.73 8.01 -12.78
C TYR A 355 -21.53 9.34 -12.78
N LEU A 356 -21.19 10.30 -13.63
CA LEU A 356 -21.96 11.55 -13.76
C LEU A 356 -23.33 11.30 -14.40
N SER A 357 -24.35 12.04 -13.94
CA SER A 357 -25.72 11.96 -14.45
C SER A 357 -25.86 12.38 -15.91
N THR A 358 -24.87 13.10 -16.44
CA THR A 358 -24.79 13.58 -17.84
C THR A 358 -24.34 12.50 -18.83
N ALA A 359 -24.05 11.28 -18.36
CA ALA A 359 -23.74 10.14 -19.22
C ALA A 359 -24.89 9.84 -20.18
N THR A 360 -24.59 9.80 -21.48
CA THR A 360 -25.55 9.48 -22.55
C THR A 360 -25.62 7.98 -22.86
N ALA A 361 -24.56 7.24 -22.52
CA ALA A 361 -24.47 5.79 -22.55
C ALA A 361 -23.84 5.32 -21.22
N ASN A 362 -24.05 4.06 -20.84
CA ASN A 362 -23.54 3.51 -19.57
C ASN A 362 -23.96 4.33 -18.32
N LYS A 363 -25.15 4.94 -18.37
CA LYS A 363 -25.66 5.79 -17.28
C LYS A 363 -25.98 4.99 -16.03
N VAL A 364 -25.31 5.34 -14.94
CA VAL A 364 -25.54 4.74 -13.63
C VAL A 364 -26.89 5.18 -13.02
N ALA A 365 -27.48 4.33 -12.20
CA ALA A 365 -28.70 4.65 -11.45
C ALA A 365 -28.46 5.86 -10.53
N ALA A 366 -29.52 6.61 -10.22
CA ALA A 366 -29.43 7.91 -9.53
C ALA A 366 -28.64 7.85 -8.21
N VAL A 367 -28.74 6.75 -7.46
CA VAL A 367 -28.02 6.58 -6.19
C VAL A 367 -26.50 6.61 -6.35
N TRP A 368 -26.00 6.13 -7.48
CA TRP A 368 -24.57 6.05 -7.81
C TRP A 368 -24.04 7.34 -8.43
N GLN A 369 -24.89 8.31 -8.77
CA GLN A 369 -24.45 9.50 -9.49
C GLN A 369 -23.48 10.35 -8.65
N THR A 370 -22.35 10.72 -9.25
CA THR A 370 -21.27 11.47 -8.59
C THR A 370 -21.52 12.98 -8.58
N ASP A 371 -22.46 13.47 -9.37
CA ASP A 371 -22.95 14.86 -9.37
C ASP A 371 -24.25 15.05 -8.58
N ALA A 372 -24.80 13.97 -8.00
CA ALA A 372 -25.94 14.05 -7.10
C ALA A 372 -25.64 14.91 -5.86
N LEU A 373 -26.67 15.59 -5.35
CA LEU A 373 -26.59 16.29 -4.07
C LEU A 373 -26.49 15.28 -2.94
N THR A 374 -25.64 15.57 -1.95
CA THR A 374 -25.63 14.83 -0.69
C THR A 374 -26.98 15.03 0.00
N SER A 375 -27.58 13.92 0.46
CA SER A 375 -28.90 13.95 1.10
C SER A 375 -28.94 14.92 2.29
N GLY A 376 -29.94 15.81 2.31
CA GLY A 376 -30.10 16.81 3.36
C GLY A 376 -29.18 18.04 3.24
N THR A 377 -28.42 18.17 2.15
CA THR A 377 -27.58 19.35 1.87
C THR A 377 -27.84 19.90 0.47
N THR A 378 -27.22 21.03 0.15
CA THR A 378 -27.20 21.62 -1.21
C THR A 378 -25.85 21.39 -1.90
N ILE A 379 -25.01 20.50 -1.38
CA ILE A 379 -23.63 20.30 -1.83
C ILE A 379 -23.59 19.03 -2.69
N SER A 380 -23.09 19.15 -3.93
CA SER A 380 -22.85 18.00 -4.80
C SER A 380 -21.64 17.20 -4.35
N ARG A 381 -21.60 15.90 -4.65
CA ARG A 381 -20.41 15.07 -4.42
C ARG A 381 -19.26 15.43 -5.36
N THR A 382 -19.54 16.12 -6.46
CA THR A 382 -18.54 16.58 -7.43
C THR A 382 -18.41 18.10 -7.40
N PHE A 383 -17.18 18.58 -7.50
CA PHE A 383 -16.85 19.97 -7.78
C PHE A 383 -16.34 20.12 -9.22
N ASN A 384 -16.69 21.22 -9.89
CA ASN A 384 -16.10 21.60 -11.17
C ASN A 384 -15.30 22.88 -11.07
N GLY A 385 -13.98 22.75 -11.02
CA GLY A 385 -13.07 23.91 -10.97
C GLY A 385 -13.03 24.77 -12.24
N SER A 386 -13.51 24.25 -13.38
CA SER A 386 -13.53 24.96 -14.67
C SER A 386 -14.77 25.84 -14.88
N GLY A 387 -15.85 25.57 -14.13
CA GLY A 387 -17.18 26.16 -14.40
C GLY A 387 -17.87 25.67 -15.68
N ALA A 388 -17.25 24.78 -16.46
CA ALA A 388 -17.84 24.20 -17.67
C ALA A 388 -19.04 23.27 -17.34
N ALA A 389 -19.76 22.82 -18.37
CA ALA A 389 -20.73 21.76 -18.19
C ALA A 389 -20.03 20.44 -17.78
N LEU A 390 -20.64 19.68 -16.87
CA LEU A 390 -20.14 18.36 -16.49
C LEU A 390 -20.31 17.38 -17.66
N VAL A 391 -19.21 16.78 -18.10
CA VAL A 391 -19.21 15.75 -19.15
C VAL A 391 -18.81 14.43 -18.54
N ALA A 392 -19.70 13.43 -18.64
CA ALA A 392 -19.41 12.10 -18.15
C ALA A 392 -18.30 11.41 -18.94
N GLY A 393 -17.44 10.70 -18.22
CA GLY A 393 -16.46 9.81 -18.81
C GLY A 393 -17.07 8.52 -19.36
N THR A 394 -16.29 7.82 -20.17
CA THR A 394 -16.66 6.51 -20.77
C THR A 394 -15.70 5.40 -20.33
N SER A 395 -14.95 5.60 -19.25
CA SER A 395 -13.87 4.70 -18.83
C SER A 395 -14.36 3.42 -18.18
N ILE A 396 -15.65 3.33 -17.84
CA ILE A 396 -16.25 2.11 -17.29
C ILE A 396 -17.08 1.39 -18.35
N THR A 397 -17.14 0.07 -18.23
CA THR A 397 -18.21 -0.72 -18.86
C THR A 397 -19.27 -1.01 -17.80
N LEU A 398 -20.49 -0.49 -18.00
CA LEU A 398 -21.58 -0.66 -17.05
C LEU A 398 -22.09 -2.10 -17.07
N ASP A 399 -22.30 -2.68 -15.88
CA ASP A 399 -23.05 -3.91 -15.72
C ASP A 399 -24.52 -3.58 -15.43
N ALA A 400 -25.39 -3.82 -16.41
CA ALA A 400 -26.80 -3.41 -16.33
C ALA A 400 -27.54 -4.10 -15.17
N ALA A 401 -27.19 -5.36 -14.86
CA ALA A 401 -27.81 -6.11 -13.77
C ALA A 401 -27.45 -5.52 -12.40
N SER A 402 -26.16 -5.29 -12.15
CA SER A 402 -25.67 -4.66 -10.92
C SER A 402 -26.23 -3.24 -10.77
N ASN A 403 -26.26 -2.46 -11.85
CA ASN A 403 -26.80 -1.10 -11.84
C ASN A 403 -28.30 -1.05 -11.48
N ALA A 404 -29.07 -2.06 -11.87
CA ALA A 404 -30.47 -2.18 -11.49
C ALA A 404 -30.67 -2.76 -10.08
N MET A 405 -29.80 -3.70 -9.67
CA MET A 405 -29.94 -4.46 -8.42
C MET A 405 -29.43 -3.71 -7.19
N TYR A 406 -28.36 -2.94 -7.31
CA TYR A 406 -27.74 -2.24 -6.19
C TYR A 406 -28.35 -0.84 -6.03
N THR A 407 -29.42 -0.78 -5.24
CA THR A 407 -30.21 0.43 -5.04
C THR A 407 -29.69 1.34 -3.92
N SER A 408 -28.50 1.04 -3.37
CA SER A 408 -27.83 1.86 -2.35
C SER A 408 -26.32 1.86 -2.58
N ILE A 409 -25.67 3.00 -2.35
CA ILE A 409 -24.20 3.12 -2.37
C ILE A 409 -23.51 2.30 -1.28
N SER A 410 -24.27 1.89 -0.25
CA SER A 410 -23.82 1.03 0.84
C SER A 410 -24.15 -0.45 0.64
N ASP A 411 -24.66 -0.83 -0.54
CA ASP A 411 -24.93 -2.24 -0.83
C ASP A 411 -23.62 -3.03 -0.78
N SER A 412 -23.51 -3.94 0.20
CA SER A 412 -22.29 -4.71 0.42
C SER A 412 -21.85 -5.52 -0.81
N ARG A 413 -22.78 -5.89 -1.70
CA ARG A 413 -22.51 -6.66 -2.93
C ARG A 413 -21.81 -5.83 -4.00
N ALA A 414 -21.90 -4.50 -3.91
CA ALA A 414 -21.28 -3.55 -4.83
C ALA A 414 -19.79 -3.28 -4.52
N ASN A 415 -19.18 -4.06 -3.61
CA ASN A 415 -17.74 -4.07 -3.38
C ASN A 415 -17.17 -5.46 -3.70
N GLN A 416 -17.32 -5.85 -4.98
CA GLN A 416 -17.04 -7.18 -5.49
C GLN A 416 -15.58 -7.57 -5.24
N GLN A 417 -14.63 -6.65 -5.46
CA GLN A 417 -13.21 -6.95 -5.25
C GLN A 417 -12.91 -7.27 -3.79
N LEU A 418 -13.44 -6.50 -2.85
CA LEU A 418 -13.22 -6.77 -1.43
C LEU A 418 -13.84 -8.11 -1.01
N ILE A 419 -15.02 -8.45 -1.54
CA ILE A 419 -15.68 -9.74 -1.26
C ILE A 419 -14.82 -10.89 -1.79
N GLU A 420 -14.44 -10.83 -3.07
CA GLU A 420 -13.61 -11.85 -3.72
C GLU A 420 -12.26 -12.02 -3.03
N ASP A 421 -11.60 -10.91 -2.71
CA ASP A 421 -10.25 -10.93 -2.16
C ASP A 421 -10.26 -11.39 -0.70
N LYS A 422 -11.27 -11.00 0.10
CA LYS A 422 -11.47 -11.56 1.44
C LYS A 422 -11.77 -13.04 1.39
N ALA A 423 -12.67 -13.48 0.51
CA ALA A 423 -12.97 -14.91 0.36
C ALA A 423 -11.72 -15.71 -0.04
N TYR A 424 -10.93 -15.19 -0.98
CA TYR A 424 -9.66 -15.80 -1.35
C TYR A 424 -8.71 -15.90 -0.15
N PHE A 425 -8.50 -14.78 0.54
CA PHE A 425 -7.57 -14.65 1.66
C PHE A 425 -7.91 -15.59 2.83
N THR A 426 -9.19 -15.82 3.10
CA THR A 426 -9.66 -16.68 4.21
C THR A 426 -9.85 -18.15 3.83
N SER A 427 -9.94 -18.50 2.55
CA SER A 427 -10.26 -19.86 2.08
C SER A 427 -9.23 -20.96 2.41
N GLY A 428 -8.09 -20.63 3.01
CA GLY A 428 -7.02 -21.57 3.37
C GLY A 428 -7.06 -22.14 4.79
N THR A 429 -8.10 -21.85 5.59
CA THR A 429 -8.17 -22.19 7.03
C THR A 429 -9.16 -23.29 7.40
N SER A 430 -9.69 -24.07 6.45
CA SER A 430 -10.32 -25.35 6.82
C SER A 430 -9.23 -26.27 7.38
N SER A 431 -9.33 -26.50 8.69
CA SER A 431 -8.49 -27.39 9.46
C SER A 431 -8.34 -28.75 8.80
N SER A 432 -7.15 -29.33 8.98
CA SER A 432 -6.90 -30.75 8.86
C SER A 432 -7.96 -31.54 9.65
N THR A 433 -9.05 -31.90 9.00
CA THR A 433 -9.79 -33.10 9.35
C THR A 433 -9.14 -34.22 8.58
N THR A 434 -8.36 -35.01 9.29
CA THR A 434 -7.89 -36.32 8.84
C THR A 434 -9.05 -37.02 8.12
N PRO A 435 -8.89 -37.50 6.88
CA PRO A 435 -9.91 -38.36 6.30
C PRO A 435 -10.05 -39.55 7.23
N SER A 436 -11.23 -39.73 7.82
CA SER A 436 -11.58 -41.00 8.43
C SER A 436 -11.42 -42.05 7.34
N SER A 437 -10.48 -42.97 7.53
CA SER A 437 -10.29 -44.15 6.71
C SER A 437 -11.54 -45.05 6.83
N GLY A 438 -12.58 -44.69 6.08
CA GLY A 438 -13.70 -45.56 5.79
C GLY A 438 -13.24 -46.61 4.79
N SER A 439 -12.76 -47.74 5.31
CA SER A 439 -12.55 -48.98 4.56
C SER A 439 -13.89 -49.48 4.02
N GLY A 440 -14.28 -49.02 2.83
CA GLY A 440 -15.33 -49.60 2.01
C GLY A 440 -14.74 -50.63 1.06
N GLY A 441 -14.60 -51.88 1.53
CA GLY A 441 -14.25 -53.01 0.67
C GLY A 441 -15.42 -53.36 -0.24
N GLY A 442 -15.20 -53.29 -1.55
CA GLY A 442 -16.16 -53.70 -2.57
C GLY A 442 -15.44 -54.26 -3.78
N THR A 443 -15.10 -55.55 -3.72
CA THR A 443 -14.75 -56.35 -4.91
C THR A 443 -15.95 -57.21 -5.28
N GLY A 444 -16.41 -57.08 -6.53
CA GLY A 444 -17.51 -57.86 -7.08
C GLY A 444 -17.15 -59.29 -7.45
N SER A 445 -18.19 -60.11 -7.58
CA SER A 445 -18.36 -61.32 -8.41
C SER A 445 -19.79 -61.78 -8.09
N GLY A 446 -20.73 -61.97 -9.03
CA GLY A 446 -20.62 -62.83 -10.20
C GLY A 446 -21.44 -64.11 -9.91
N CYS A 447 -22.55 -64.27 -10.64
CA CYS A 447 -23.63 -65.28 -10.56
C CYS A 447 -24.83 -64.90 -9.68
#